data_AF-A0A7C6AI32-F1
#
_entry.id   AF-A0A7C6AI32-F1
#
_cell.length_a   1.000
_cell.length_b   1.000
_cell.length_c   1.000
_cell.angle_alpha   90.00
_cell.angle_beta   90.00
_cell.angle_gamma   90.00
#
_symmetry.space_group_name_H-M   'P 1'
#
loop_
_entity.id
_entity.type
_entity.pdbx_description
1 polymer ?
#
loop_
_entity_poly.entity_id
_entity_poly.type
_entity_poly.pdbx_seq_one_letter_code
_entity_poly.pdbx_strand_id
1 'polypeptide(L)'
;MRMEEIVSGIRAILAMRLVRDHGFSRKRAAEALGTSQPTITLYLNRRRASSSARRIMESEAARRYLDELTEKILSRGMLTEGELYDAAFNIRRSLEVNEEVEVVPSEVSGEAARILEFLRRRVQAEQESAEEFMRAAINLRDDLARMIFRALASDCLRHADILMTLISAIERGGAVDISQLRKVDVESLLRKEEEAHIGGLGEVEKLLPKGFSTLLVEFIKSDEEKHSKVLRRIMGMIREE
;
A
#
# COMPACT_ATOMS: atom_id res chain seq x y z
N MET A 1 -4.40 -2.48 -14.60
CA MET A 1 -5.07 -2.42 -13.27
C MET A 1 -4.22 -1.61 -12.31
N ARG A 2 -4.81 -0.81 -11.42
CA ARG A 2 -4.04 -0.02 -10.42
C ARG A 2 -3.46 -0.93 -9.33
N MET A 3 -2.36 -0.53 -8.70
CA MET A 3 -1.70 -1.34 -7.66
C MET A 3 -2.61 -1.65 -6.48
N GLU A 4 -3.34 -0.66 -5.96
CA GLU A 4 -4.31 -0.86 -4.86
C GLU A 4 -5.44 -1.84 -5.23
N GLU A 5 -5.86 -1.87 -6.49
CA GLU A 5 -6.89 -2.79 -6.98
C GLU A 5 -6.35 -4.22 -7.03
N ILE A 6 -5.07 -4.39 -7.39
CA ILE A 6 -4.37 -5.66 -7.38
C ILE A 6 -4.16 -6.14 -5.95
N VAL A 7 -3.62 -5.29 -5.07
CA VAL A 7 -3.43 -5.56 -3.64
C VAL A 7 -4.77 -5.96 -2.98
N SER A 8 -5.84 -5.21 -3.26
CA SER A 8 -7.18 -5.52 -2.75
C SER A 8 -7.73 -6.81 -3.34
N GLY A 9 -7.44 -7.10 -4.62
CA GLY A 9 -7.81 -8.35 -5.28
C GLY A 9 -7.08 -9.56 -4.67
N ILE A 10 -5.78 -9.45 -4.43
CA ILE A 10 -4.97 -10.46 -3.74
C ILE A 10 -5.53 -10.70 -2.34
N ARG A 11 -5.73 -9.64 -1.54
CA ARG A 11 -6.33 -9.76 -0.20
C ARG A 11 -7.70 -10.42 -0.23
N ALA A 12 -8.53 -10.13 -1.23
CA ALA A 12 -9.84 -10.77 -1.38
C ALA A 12 -9.72 -12.27 -1.69
N ILE A 13 -8.79 -12.66 -2.58
CA ILE A 13 -8.54 -14.07 -2.92
C ILE A 13 -8.00 -14.83 -1.71
N LEU A 14 -6.98 -14.30 -1.05
CA LEU A 14 -6.38 -14.92 0.13
C LEU A 14 -7.40 -15.01 1.28
N ALA A 15 -8.21 -13.98 1.51
CA ALA A 15 -9.26 -14.02 2.53
C ALA A 15 -10.27 -15.14 2.26
N MET A 16 -10.66 -15.36 1.00
CA MET A 16 -11.53 -16.47 0.63
C MET A 16 -10.86 -17.82 0.92
N ARG A 17 -9.61 -18.02 0.47
CA ARG A 17 -8.86 -19.28 0.66
C ARG A 17 -8.65 -19.59 2.14
N LEU A 18 -8.14 -18.63 2.91
CA LEU A 18 -7.84 -18.82 4.33
C LEU A 18 -9.08 -19.21 5.13
N VAL A 19 -10.22 -18.54 4.89
CA VAL A 19 -11.45 -18.78 5.65
C VAL A 19 -12.19 -20.03 5.19
N ARG A 20 -12.34 -20.22 3.87
CA ARG A 20 -13.15 -21.31 3.32
C ARG A 20 -12.40 -22.62 3.23
N ASP A 21 -11.13 -22.57 2.86
CA ASP A 21 -10.35 -23.77 2.51
C ASP A 21 -9.44 -24.20 3.68
N HIS A 22 -9.01 -23.24 4.51
CA HIS A 22 -8.10 -23.50 5.64
C HIS A 22 -8.71 -23.20 7.03
N GLY A 23 -10.01 -22.89 7.09
CA GLY A 23 -10.76 -22.77 8.35
C GLY A 23 -10.36 -21.60 9.26
N PHE A 24 -9.71 -20.56 8.72
CA PHE A 24 -9.38 -19.37 9.52
C PHE A 24 -10.65 -18.66 9.99
N SER A 25 -10.65 -18.19 11.24
CA SER A 25 -11.66 -17.23 11.69
C SER A 25 -11.49 -15.90 10.96
N ARG A 26 -12.57 -15.12 10.84
CA ARG A 26 -12.51 -13.77 10.22
C ARG A 26 -11.51 -12.86 10.92
N LYS A 27 -11.36 -13.00 12.24
CA LYS A 27 -10.34 -12.30 13.05
C LYS A 27 -8.93 -12.67 12.61
N ARG A 28 -8.63 -13.96 12.58
CA ARG A 28 -7.30 -14.47 12.21
C ARG A 28 -6.94 -14.12 10.76
N ALA A 29 -7.91 -14.19 9.84
CA ALA A 29 -7.69 -13.77 8.45
C ALA A 29 -7.44 -12.26 8.31
N ALA A 30 -8.10 -11.44 9.13
CA ALA A 30 -7.88 -10.00 9.16
C ALA A 30 -6.46 -9.66 9.65
N GLU A 31 -6.02 -10.30 10.73
CA GLU A 31 -4.66 -10.17 11.27
C GLU A 31 -3.60 -10.64 10.25
N ALA A 32 -3.79 -11.81 9.64
CA ALA A 32 -2.86 -12.39 8.69
C ALA A 32 -2.64 -11.53 7.42
N LEU A 33 -3.65 -10.75 7.02
CA LEU A 33 -3.65 -9.94 5.79
C LEU A 33 -3.43 -8.44 6.05
N GLY A 34 -3.22 -8.04 7.32
CA GLY A 34 -3.08 -6.64 7.71
C GLY A 34 -4.32 -5.81 7.37
N THR A 35 -5.52 -6.32 7.68
CA THR A 35 -6.79 -5.64 7.40
C THR A 35 -7.79 -5.80 8.54
N SER A 36 -9.03 -5.29 8.37
CA SER A 36 -10.08 -5.34 9.38
C SER A 36 -11.07 -6.50 9.15
N GLN A 37 -11.67 -7.04 10.22
CA GLN A 37 -12.70 -8.09 10.11
C GLN A 37 -13.91 -7.70 9.24
N PRO A 38 -14.40 -6.44 9.27
CA PRO A 38 -15.42 -5.98 8.32
C PRO A 38 -14.95 -6.08 6.87
N THR A 39 -13.68 -5.75 6.59
CA THR A 39 -13.10 -5.87 5.25
C THR A 39 -13.07 -7.32 4.78
N ILE A 40 -12.69 -8.27 5.65
CA ILE A 40 -12.78 -9.71 5.37
C ILE A 40 -14.21 -10.11 5.02
N THR A 41 -15.20 -9.63 5.77
CA THR A 41 -16.62 -9.91 5.50
C THR A 41 -17.05 -9.39 4.12
N LEU A 42 -16.61 -8.19 3.74
CA LEU A 42 -16.87 -7.63 2.41
C LEU A 42 -16.24 -8.46 1.28
N TYR A 43 -15.03 -8.99 1.49
CA TYR A 43 -14.37 -9.88 0.53
C TYR A 43 -15.11 -11.21 0.39
N LEU A 44 -15.47 -11.86 1.49
CA LEU A 44 -16.18 -13.14 1.49
C LEU A 44 -17.54 -13.05 0.78
N ASN A 45 -18.20 -11.90 0.88
CA ASN A 45 -19.48 -11.61 0.24
C ASN A 45 -19.32 -11.06 -1.18
N ARG A 46 -18.09 -10.97 -1.71
CA ARG A 46 -17.78 -10.41 -3.04
C ARG A 46 -18.27 -8.97 -3.27
N ARG A 47 -18.47 -8.22 -2.17
CA ARG A 47 -18.92 -6.81 -2.19
C ARG A 47 -17.75 -5.81 -2.30
N ARG A 48 -16.50 -6.30 -2.23
CA ARG A 48 -15.27 -5.51 -2.41
C ARG A 48 -14.27 -6.31 -3.24
N ALA A 49 -13.58 -5.63 -4.16
CA ALA A 49 -12.48 -6.16 -4.98
C ALA A 49 -12.82 -7.44 -5.78
N SER A 50 -14.09 -7.68 -6.08
CA SER A 50 -14.53 -8.90 -6.78
C SER A 50 -14.14 -8.91 -8.26
N SER A 51 -14.15 -7.75 -8.92
CA SER A 51 -13.70 -7.58 -10.30
C SER A 51 -12.19 -7.82 -10.42
N SER A 52 -11.39 -7.18 -9.55
CA SER A 52 -9.93 -7.35 -9.55
C SER A 52 -9.53 -8.77 -9.16
N ALA A 53 -10.18 -9.37 -8.16
CA ALA A 53 -9.95 -10.77 -7.79
C ALA A 53 -10.23 -11.74 -8.95
N ARG A 54 -11.33 -11.54 -9.69
CA ARG A 54 -11.65 -12.37 -10.87
C ARG A 54 -10.56 -12.27 -11.92
N ARG A 55 -10.18 -11.05 -12.28
CA ARG A 55 -9.17 -10.77 -13.32
C ARG A 55 -7.78 -11.30 -12.96
N ILE A 56 -7.38 -11.20 -11.69
CA ILE A 56 -6.13 -11.82 -11.19
C ILE A 56 -6.19 -13.35 -11.36
N MET A 57 -7.32 -13.96 -11.00
CA MET A 57 -7.50 -15.41 -11.09
C MET A 57 -7.54 -15.92 -12.54
N GLU A 58 -7.62 -15.08 -13.57
CA GLU A 58 -7.51 -15.50 -14.97
C GLU A 58 -6.07 -15.84 -15.37
N SER A 59 -5.07 -15.34 -14.64
CA SER A 59 -3.65 -15.60 -14.90
C SER A 59 -3.12 -16.81 -14.11
N GLU A 60 -2.64 -17.84 -14.81
CA GLU A 60 -1.95 -19.00 -14.20
C GLU A 60 -0.67 -18.60 -13.45
N ALA A 61 0.04 -17.58 -13.92
CA ALA A 61 1.20 -17.05 -13.20
C ALA A 61 0.78 -16.41 -11.87
N ALA A 62 -0.31 -15.64 -11.88
CA ALA A 62 -0.84 -15.02 -10.67
C ALA A 62 -1.35 -16.05 -9.65
N ARG A 63 -2.00 -17.13 -10.11
CA ARG A 63 -2.42 -18.24 -9.23
C ARG A 63 -1.24 -18.84 -8.46
N ARG A 64 -0.11 -19.08 -9.13
CA ARG A 64 1.11 -19.61 -8.48
C ARG A 64 1.64 -18.69 -7.38
N TYR A 65 1.70 -17.38 -7.64
CA TYR A 65 2.08 -16.41 -6.61
C TYR A 65 1.12 -16.43 -5.41
N LEU A 66 -0.19 -16.54 -5.66
CA LEU A 66 -1.21 -16.64 -4.61
C LEU A 66 -1.07 -17.93 -3.79
N ASP A 67 -0.69 -19.04 -4.42
CA ASP A 67 -0.44 -20.31 -3.72
C ASP A 67 0.77 -20.17 -2.78
N GLU A 68 1.88 -19.59 -3.26
CA GLU A 68 3.06 -19.31 -2.43
C GLU A 68 2.74 -18.40 -1.24
N LEU A 69 1.95 -17.35 -1.45
CA LEU A 69 1.49 -16.48 -0.36
C LEU A 69 0.61 -17.23 0.65
N THR A 70 -0.24 -18.14 0.16
CA THR A 70 -1.11 -18.95 1.03
C THR A 70 -0.25 -19.84 1.93
N GLU A 71 0.74 -20.55 1.37
CA GLU A 71 1.67 -21.39 2.13
C GLU A 71 2.51 -20.59 3.14
N LYS A 72 2.95 -19.38 2.78
CA LYS A 72 3.63 -18.47 3.71
C LYS A 72 2.74 -18.09 4.88
N ILE A 73 1.47 -17.78 4.63
CA ILE A 73 0.52 -17.44 5.71
C ILE A 73 0.23 -18.66 6.58
N LEU A 74 0.13 -19.86 6.00
CA LEU A 74 -0.10 -21.08 6.77
C LEU A 74 1.09 -21.43 7.67
N SER A 75 2.31 -21.20 7.20
CA SER A 75 3.54 -21.47 7.95
C SER A 75 3.89 -20.40 8.99
N ARG A 76 3.73 -19.11 8.66
CA ARG A 76 4.14 -17.97 9.52
C ARG A 76 2.98 -17.28 10.23
N GLY A 77 1.74 -17.54 9.83
CA GLY A 77 0.53 -16.95 10.39
C GLY A 77 0.16 -15.57 9.84
N MET A 78 1.09 -14.85 9.19
CA MET A 78 0.86 -13.52 8.64
C MET A 78 1.69 -13.23 7.40
N LEU A 79 1.25 -12.25 6.62
CA LEU A 79 1.99 -11.67 5.50
C LEU A 79 2.47 -10.27 5.85
N THR A 80 3.70 -9.94 5.49
CA THR A 80 4.18 -8.55 5.59
C THR A 80 3.61 -7.71 4.44
N GLU A 81 3.55 -6.39 4.65
CA GLU A 81 3.10 -5.47 3.60
C GLU A 81 4.03 -5.54 2.37
N GLY A 82 5.35 -5.62 2.58
CA GLY A 82 6.31 -5.80 1.50
C GLY A 82 6.04 -7.06 0.66
N GLU A 83 5.76 -8.21 1.29
CA GLU A 83 5.43 -9.45 0.55
C GLU A 83 4.13 -9.33 -0.27
N LEU A 84 3.17 -8.54 0.21
CA LEU A 84 1.92 -8.29 -0.51
C LEU A 84 2.16 -7.44 -1.75
N TYR A 85 2.99 -6.40 -1.62
CA TYR A 85 3.36 -5.52 -2.72
C TYR A 85 4.28 -6.24 -3.73
N ASP A 86 5.22 -7.07 -3.28
CA ASP A 86 6.04 -7.92 -4.14
C ASP A 86 5.14 -8.81 -5.02
N ALA A 87 4.14 -9.46 -4.42
CA ALA A 87 3.19 -10.27 -5.17
C ALA A 87 2.29 -9.43 -6.08
N ALA A 88 1.82 -8.27 -5.62
CA ALA A 88 1.03 -7.35 -6.45
C ALA A 88 1.80 -6.89 -7.68
N PHE A 89 3.10 -6.59 -7.53
CA PHE A 89 3.96 -6.20 -8.63
C PHE A 89 4.15 -7.34 -9.63
N ASN A 90 4.46 -8.54 -9.15
CA ASN A 90 4.61 -9.72 -10.02
C ASN A 90 3.32 -10.11 -10.73
N ILE A 91 2.18 -10.01 -10.03
CA ILE A 91 0.86 -10.23 -10.61
C ILE A 91 0.55 -9.17 -11.65
N ARG A 92 0.80 -7.88 -11.37
CA ARG A 92 0.62 -6.79 -12.32
C ARG A 92 1.41 -7.05 -13.60
N ARG A 93 2.71 -7.34 -13.47
CA ARG A 93 3.58 -7.67 -14.60
C ARG A 93 3.06 -8.87 -15.41
N SER A 94 2.52 -9.89 -14.74
CA SER A 94 1.93 -11.06 -15.42
C SER A 94 0.63 -10.73 -16.17
N LEU A 95 -0.10 -9.71 -15.73
CA LEU A 95 -1.34 -9.22 -16.35
C LEU A 95 -1.06 -8.19 -17.45
N GLU A 96 0.03 -7.44 -17.35
CA GLU A 96 0.50 -6.43 -18.32
C GLU A 96 1.07 -7.05 -19.60
N VAL A 97 1.31 -8.37 -19.66
CA VAL A 97 1.65 -9.07 -20.92
C VAL A 97 0.51 -9.01 -21.95
N ASN A 98 -0.67 -8.42 -21.62
CA ASN A 98 -1.81 -8.33 -22.55
C ASN A 98 -2.62 -7.01 -22.54
N GLU A 99 -2.15 -5.90 -21.99
CA GLU A 99 -2.87 -4.61 -22.16
C GLU A 99 -1.91 -3.43 -22.33
N GLU A 100 -1.82 -2.91 -23.55
CA GLU A 100 -1.46 -1.52 -23.79
C GLU A 100 -2.51 -0.63 -23.12
N VAL A 101 -2.07 0.25 -22.22
CA VAL A 101 -2.95 1.22 -21.58
C VAL A 101 -3.28 2.30 -22.62
N GLU A 102 -4.51 2.27 -23.14
CA GLU A 102 -5.05 3.31 -24.00
C GLU A 102 -5.11 4.64 -23.22
N VAL A 103 -4.27 5.59 -23.65
CA VAL A 103 -4.27 6.96 -23.13
C VAL A 103 -5.46 7.69 -23.75
N VAL A 104 -6.56 7.79 -23.03
CA VAL A 104 -7.70 8.63 -23.45
C VAL A 104 -7.27 10.10 -23.37
N PRO A 105 -7.31 10.88 -24.47
CA PRO A 105 -7.01 12.30 -24.42
C PRO A 105 -8.13 13.02 -23.67
N SER A 106 -7.84 13.58 -22.49
CA SER A 106 -8.78 14.51 -21.86
C SER A 106 -8.58 15.90 -22.46
N GLU A 107 -9.66 16.52 -22.93
CA GLU A 107 -9.72 17.92 -23.39
C GLU A 107 -9.58 18.92 -22.23
N VAL A 108 -8.53 18.79 -21.42
CA VAL A 108 -8.18 19.78 -20.41
C VAL A 108 -7.24 20.77 -21.09
N SER A 109 -7.72 21.98 -21.33
CA SER A 109 -6.96 23.08 -21.92
C SER A 109 -6.40 23.98 -20.81
N GLY A 110 -5.13 24.43 -20.94
CA GLY A 110 -4.54 25.43 -20.06
C GLY A 110 -3.58 24.90 -18.98
N GLU A 111 -3.53 25.59 -17.83
CA GLU A 111 -2.57 25.32 -16.73
C GLU A 111 -2.79 23.95 -16.06
N ALA A 112 -4.05 23.51 -15.95
CA ALA A 112 -4.39 22.18 -15.45
C ALA A 112 -3.80 21.05 -16.32
N ALA A 113 -3.74 21.23 -17.64
CA ALA A 113 -3.13 20.25 -18.55
C ALA A 113 -1.64 20.05 -18.27
N ARG A 114 -0.92 21.15 -18.01
CA ARG A 114 0.51 21.13 -17.67
C ARG A 114 0.77 20.48 -16.32
N ILE A 115 -0.09 20.73 -15.33
CA ILE A 115 -0.02 20.07 -14.02
C ILE A 115 -0.27 18.56 -14.17
N LEU A 116 -1.29 18.17 -14.93
CA LEU A 116 -1.61 16.76 -15.17
C LEU A 116 -0.47 16.04 -15.88
N GLU A 117 0.14 16.66 -16.89
CA GLU A 117 1.30 16.11 -17.58
C GLU A 117 2.49 15.91 -16.63
N PHE A 118 2.79 16.92 -15.81
CA PHE A 118 3.86 16.82 -14.81
C PHE A 118 3.61 15.69 -13.80
N LEU A 119 2.39 15.60 -13.27
CA LEU A 119 2.01 14.54 -12.32
C LEU A 119 2.11 13.16 -12.97
N ARG A 120 1.70 12.99 -14.23
CA ARG A 120 1.82 11.72 -14.97
C ARG A 120 3.28 11.31 -15.16
N ARG A 121 4.16 12.24 -15.53
CA ARG A 121 5.62 11.97 -15.61
C ARG A 121 6.18 11.56 -14.24
N ARG A 122 5.71 12.19 -13.16
CA ARG A 122 6.14 11.86 -11.80
C ARG A 122 5.68 10.46 -11.38
N VAL A 123 4.43 10.07 -11.70
CA VAL A 123 3.94 8.70 -11.50
C VAL A 123 4.85 7.68 -12.18
N GLN A 124 5.20 7.93 -13.44
CA GLN A 124 6.09 7.03 -14.19
C GLN A 124 7.46 6.92 -13.50
N ALA A 125 8.07 8.04 -13.11
CA ALA A 125 9.37 8.03 -12.43
C ALA A 125 9.34 7.30 -11.07
N GLU A 126 8.26 7.44 -10.30
CA GLU A 126 8.09 6.69 -9.04
C GLU A 126 7.95 5.17 -9.32
N GLN A 127 7.21 4.79 -10.36
CA GLN A 127 7.10 3.38 -10.74
C GLN A 127 8.44 2.80 -11.18
N GLU A 128 9.17 3.50 -12.06
CA GLU A 128 10.51 3.09 -12.51
C GLU A 128 11.48 2.92 -11.34
N SER A 129 11.48 3.88 -10.40
CA SER A 129 12.31 3.82 -9.19
C SER A 129 11.95 2.60 -8.32
N ALA A 130 10.65 2.31 -8.14
CA ALA A 130 10.21 1.14 -7.40
C ALA A 130 10.71 -0.16 -8.05
N GLU A 131 10.67 -0.26 -9.39
CA GLU A 131 11.20 -1.44 -10.09
C GLU A 131 12.70 -1.63 -9.89
N GLU A 132 13.46 -0.55 -9.95
CA GLU A 132 14.91 -0.57 -9.76
C GLU A 132 15.27 -0.99 -8.33
N PHE A 133 14.59 -0.44 -7.33
CA PHE A 133 14.79 -0.83 -5.94
C PHE A 133 14.43 -2.31 -5.70
N MET A 134 13.34 -2.80 -6.30
CA MET A 134 12.98 -4.21 -6.22
C MET A 134 13.99 -5.13 -6.90
N ARG A 135 14.50 -4.75 -8.09
CA ARG A 135 15.56 -5.49 -8.78
C ARG A 135 16.83 -5.54 -7.93
N ALA A 136 17.19 -4.43 -7.27
CA ALA A 136 18.31 -4.41 -6.35
C ALA A 136 18.07 -5.35 -5.16
N ALA A 137 16.89 -5.28 -4.52
CA ALA A 137 16.52 -6.12 -3.38
C ALA A 137 16.67 -7.63 -3.66
N ILE A 138 16.24 -8.09 -4.84
CA ILE A 138 16.33 -9.51 -5.25
C ILE A 138 17.77 -10.02 -5.27
N ASN A 139 18.72 -9.18 -5.66
CA ASN A 139 20.13 -9.56 -5.81
C ASN A 139 20.95 -9.41 -4.52
N LEU A 140 20.38 -8.82 -3.46
CA LEU A 140 21.05 -8.65 -2.18
C LEU A 140 20.98 -9.91 -1.34
N ARG A 141 22.13 -10.27 -0.74
CA ARG A 141 22.25 -11.41 0.18
C ARG A 141 21.89 -11.04 1.62
N ASP A 142 22.18 -9.81 2.02
CA ASP A 142 21.90 -9.31 3.37
C ASP A 142 20.41 -8.97 3.54
N ASP A 143 19.80 -9.46 4.62
CA ASP A 143 18.36 -9.32 4.87
C ASP A 143 17.96 -7.89 5.25
N LEU A 144 18.81 -7.15 5.97
CA LEU A 144 18.54 -5.76 6.36
C LEU A 144 18.63 -4.84 5.14
N ALA A 145 19.66 -5.05 4.31
CA ALA A 145 19.80 -4.34 3.05
C ALA A 145 18.60 -4.63 2.14
N ARG A 146 18.17 -5.89 2.00
CA ARG A 146 16.98 -6.25 1.22
C ARG A 146 15.72 -5.56 1.74
N MET A 147 15.57 -5.48 3.07
CA MET A 147 14.42 -4.79 3.68
C MET A 147 14.40 -3.31 3.35
N ILE A 148 15.54 -2.62 3.39
CA ILE A 148 15.62 -1.19 3.05
C ILE A 148 15.19 -0.94 1.61
N PHE A 149 15.70 -1.71 0.65
CA PHE A 149 15.31 -1.55 -0.74
C PHE A 149 13.83 -1.87 -0.98
N ARG A 150 13.26 -2.83 -0.25
CA ARG A 150 11.81 -3.08 -0.28
C ARG A 150 11.00 -1.92 0.31
N ALA A 151 11.47 -1.32 1.40
CA ALA A 151 10.82 -0.16 2.00
C ALA A 151 10.80 1.02 1.01
N LEU A 152 11.94 1.32 0.38
CA LEU A 152 12.05 2.36 -0.65
C LEU A 152 11.12 2.09 -1.84
N ALA A 153 11.08 0.84 -2.33
CA ALA A 153 10.16 0.47 -3.41
C ALA A 153 8.69 0.64 -3.00
N SER A 154 8.34 0.24 -1.77
CA SER A 154 6.99 0.40 -1.24
C SER A 154 6.58 1.87 -1.14
N ASP A 155 7.49 2.76 -0.75
CA ASP A 155 7.22 4.20 -0.69
C ASP A 155 7.01 4.79 -2.08
N CYS A 156 7.83 4.43 -3.06
CA CYS A 156 7.64 4.84 -4.45
C CYS A 156 6.27 4.39 -5.00
N LEU A 157 5.83 3.17 -4.70
CA LEU A 157 4.51 2.70 -5.10
C LEU A 157 3.39 3.50 -4.42
N ARG A 158 3.51 3.78 -3.12
CA ARG A 158 2.56 4.65 -2.39
C ARG A 158 2.52 6.06 -2.98
N HIS A 159 3.67 6.63 -3.36
CA HIS A 159 3.73 7.93 -4.01
C HIS A 159 3.01 7.94 -5.36
N ALA A 160 3.24 6.92 -6.19
CA ALA A 160 2.54 6.78 -7.47
C ALA A 160 1.01 6.73 -7.28
N ASP A 161 0.52 5.98 -6.29
CA ASP A 161 -0.91 5.88 -6.00
C ASP A 161 -1.51 7.22 -5.50
N ILE A 162 -0.78 7.96 -4.63
CA ILE A 162 -1.18 9.31 -4.18
C ILE A 162 -1.28 10.26 -5.38
N LEU A 163 -0.28 10.26 -6.26
CA LEU A 163 -0.25 11.12 -7.45
C LEU A 163 -1.38 10.78 -8.43
N MET A 164 -1.69 9.50 -8.63
CA MET A 164 -2.85 9.08 -9.43
C MET A 164 -4.17 9.56 -8.82
N THR A 165 -4.30 9.51 -7.50
CA THR A 165 -5.50 10.00 -6.79
C THR A 165 -5.65 11.52 -6.96
N LEU A 166 -4.55 12.26 -6.89
CA LEU A 166 -4.53 13.70 -7.15
C LEU A 166 -4.91 14.04 -8.60
N ILE A 167 -4.35 13.33 -9.58
CA ILE A 167 -4.71 13.45 -11.01
C ILE A 167 -6.23 13.29 -11.18
N SER A 168 -6.80 12.22 -10.61
CA SER A 168 -8.23 11.94 -10.71
C SER A 168 -9.10 13.00 -10.01
N ALA A 169 -8.62 13.57 -8.90
CA ALA A 169 -9.31 14.67 -8.22
C ALA A 169 -9.31 15.97 -9.05
N ILE A 170 -8.19 16.29 -9.70
CA ILE A 170 -8.05 17.44 -10.60
C ILE A 170 -8.94 17.28 -11.83
N GLU A 171 -8.91 16.10 -12.47
CA GLU A 171 -9.72 15.80 -13.66
C GLU A 171 -11.23 15.90 -13.39
N ARG A 172 -11.67 15.66 -12.14
CA ARG A 172 -13.06 15.83 -11.70
C ARG A 172 -13.42 17.26 -11.27
N GLY A 173 -12.48 18.21 -11.33
CA GLY A 173 -12.70 19.61 -10.92
C GLY A 173 -12.97 19.80 -9.42
N GLY A 174 -12.41 18.91 -8.58
CA GLY A 174 -13.04 18.49 -7.34
C GLY A 174 -13.15 19.47 -6.16
N ALA A 175 -14.15 19.18 -5.33
CA ALA A 175 -14.13 19.39 -3.87
C ALA A 175 -14.03 18.01 -3.19
N VAL A 176 -13.26 17.92 -2.09
CA VAL A 176 -13.15 16.70 -1.28
C VAL A 176 -14.27 16.70 -0.24
N ASP A 177 -15.10 15.66 -0.21
CA ASP A 177 -16.11 15.49 0.83
C ASP A 177 -15.44 15.11 2.16
N ILE A 178 -15.30 16.10 3.05
CA ILE A 178 -14.71 15.92 4.38
C ILE A 178 -15.74 15.57 5.46
N SER A 179 -17.04 15.44 5.11
CA SER A 179 -18.11 15.13 6.07
C SER A 179 -17.88 13.81 6.81
N GLN A 180 -17.23 12.84 6.17
CA GLN A 180 -16.92 11.54 6.78
C GLN A 180 -15.80 11.62 7.82
N LEU A 181 -14.96 12.65 7.80
CA LEU A 181 -13.87 12.81 8.77
C LEU A 181 -14.39 13.07 10.18
N ARG A 182 -15.59 13.65 10.34
CA ARG A 182 -16.24 13.88 11.65
C ARG A 182 -16.57 12.59 12.40
N LYS A 183 -16.60 11.45 11.72
CA LYS A 183 -16.86 10.12 12.34
C LYS A 183 -15.58 9.45 12.83
N VAL A 184 -14.42 10.02 12.54
CA VAL A 184 -13.11 9.48 12.92
C VAL A 184 -12.65 10.22 14.17
N ASP A 185 -12.30 9.47 15.21
CA ASP A 185 -11.66 10.02 16.41
C ASP A 185 -10.18 10.30 16.12
N VAL A 186 -9.92 11.37 15.37
CA VAL A 186 -8.57 11.80 14.95
C VAL A 186 -7.72 12.19 16.17
N GLU A 187 -8.34 12.71 17.22
CA GLU A 187 -7.65 13.09 18.45
C GLU A 187 -7.09 11.87 19.18
N SER A 188 -7.87 10.79 19.30
CA SER A 188 -7.34 9.55 19.86
C SER A 188 -6.25 8.92 18.98
N LEU A 189 -6.30 9.11 17.65
CA LEU A 189 -5.23 8.61 16.77
C LEU A 189 -3.94 9.41 16.94
N LEU A 190 -4.05 10.75 17.01
CA LEU A 190 -2.90 11.63 17.24
C LEU A 190 -2.24 11.33 18.59
N ARG A 191 -3.04 11.17 19.65
CA ARG A 191 -2.50 10.85 20.98
C ARG A 191 -1.70 9.53 20.98
N LYS A 192 -2.20 8.49 20.30
CA LYS A 192 -1.48 7.21 20.19
C LYS A 192 -0.15 7.36 19.46
N GLU A 193 -0.12 8.18 18.41
CA GLU A 193 1.09 8.43 17.64
C GLU A 193 2.13 9.20 18.48
N GLU A 194 1.68 10.22 19.21
CA GLU A 194 2.55 11.02 20.08
C GLU A 194 3.05 10.24 21.31
N GLU A 195 2.22 9.39 21.91
CA GLU A 195 2.61 8.51 23.03
C GLU A 195 3.66 7.47 22.61
N ALA A 196 3.56 6.91 21.40
CA ALA A 196 4.58 6.01 20.85
C ALA A 196 5.94 6.70 20.65
N HIS A 197 5.90 8.01 20.38
CA HIS A 197 7.08 8.84 20.08
C HIS A 197 7.92 9.22 21.33
N ILE A 198 7.36 9.14 22.54
CA ILE A 198 7.93 9.74 23.77
C ILE A 198 9.08 8.91 24.40
N GLY A 199 9.45 7.73 23.87
CA GLY A 199 10.59 7.01 24.47
C GLY A 199 11.17 5.77 23.77
N GLY A 200 10.67 5.34 22.60
CA GLY A 200 11.01 4.00 22.10
C GLY A 200 12.33 3.88 21.35
N LEU A 201 12.54 4.69 20.31
CA LEU A 201 13.51 4.35 19.27
C LEU A 201 14.88 5.02 19.45
N GLY A 202 14.97 6.14 20.16
CA GLY A 202 16.25 6.85 20.36
C GLY A 202 17.24 6.08 21.24
N GLU A 203 16.76 5.25 22.17
CA GLU A 203 17.61 4.35 22.95
C GLU A 203 18.00 3.11 22.15
N VAL A 204 17.08 2.58 21.36
CA VAL A 204 17.34 1.46 20.43
C VAL A 204 18.42 1.83 19.42
N GLU A 205 18.35 3.03 18.83
CA GLU A 205 19.33 3.56 17.87
C GLU A 205 20.76 3.58 18.45
N LYS A 206 20.91 3.93 19.74
CA LYS A 206 22.22 3.96 20.43
C LYS A 206 22.80 2.58 20.68
N LEU A 207 21.95 1.57 20.79
CA LEU A 207 22.33 0.18 21.10
C LEU A 207 22.55 -0.66 19.83
N LEU A 208 22.08 -0.19 18.67
CA LEU A 208 22.22 -0.90 17.41
C LEU A 208 23.63 -0.75 16.82
N PRO A 209 24.14 -1.78 16.12
CA PRO A 209 25.30 -1.62 15.27
C PRO A 209 25.05 -0.53 14.23
N LYS A 210 26.07 0.30 13.96
CA LYS A 210 26.00 1.33 12.90
C LYS A 210 25.81 0.65 11.55
N GLY A 211 24.95 1.20 10.69
CA GLY A 211 24.73 0.71 9.32
C GLY A 211 23.26 0.54 8.98
N PHE A 212 22.88 -0.57 8.35
CA PHE A 212 21.51 -0.79 7.88
C PHE A 212 20.47 -0.83 9.00
N SER A 213 20.82 -1.31 10.20
CA SER A 213 19.93 -1.30 11.36
C SER A 213 19.55 0.10 11.82
N THR A 214 20.48 1.06 11.81
CA THR A 214 20.17 2.46 12.17
C THR A 214 19.31 3.12 11.11
N LEU A 215 19.54 2.82 9.82
CA LEU A 215 18.69 3.31 8.73
C LEU A 215 17.24 2.84 8.84
N LEU A 216 17.00 1.58 9.24
CA LEU A 216 15.64 1.08 9.48
C LEU A 216 14.93 1.81 10.61
N VAL A 217 15.65 2.18 11.67
CA VAL A 217 15.09 2.99 12.77
C VAL A 217 14.79 4.42 12.30
N GLU A 218 15.64 4.99 11.44
CA GLU A 218 15.40 6.31 10.84
C GLU A 218 14.12 6.33 9.98
N PHE A 219 13.85 5.28 9.19
CA PHE A 219 12.59 5.17 8.43
C PHE A 219 11.36 5.23 9.35
N ILE A 220 11.37 4.48 10.45
CA ILE A 220 10.25 4.43 11.39
C ILE A 220 10.03 5.82 12.01
N LYS A 221 11.09 6.48 12.50
CA LYS A 221 11.00 7.82 13.10
C LYS A 221 10.46 8.85 12.11
N SER A 222 10.93 8.81 10.86
CA SER A 222 10.46 9.70 9.80
C SER A 222 8.97 9.52 9.51
N ASP A 223 8.48 8.28 9.50
CA ASP A 223 7.06 7.97 9.30
C ASP A 223 6.19 8.43 10.49
N GLU A 224 6.63 8.21 11.73
CA GLU A 224 5.92 8.66 12.94
C GLU A 224 5.78 10.20 13.00
N GLU A 225 6.84 10.93 12.66
CA GLU A 225 6.81 12.40 12.56
C GLU A 225 5.83 12.86 11.46
N LYS A 226 5.84 12.18 10.31
CA LYS A 226 4.94 12.45 9.19
C LYS A 226 3.49 12.18 9.57
N HIS A 227 3.19 11.07 10.24
CA HIS A 227 1.84 10.74 10.69
C HIS A 227 1.28 11.81 11.62
N SER A 228 2.05 12.17 12.65
CA SER A 228 1.67 13.21 13.62
C SER A 228 1.37 14.54 12.92
N LYS A 229 2.22 14.94 11.96
CA LYS A 229 2.04 16.16 11.17
C LYS A 229 0.76 16.14 10.33
N VAL A 230 0.43 15.01 9.71
CA VAL A 230 -0.79 14.85 8.89
C VAL A 230 -2.04 14.87 9.76
N LEU A 231 -2.05 14.14 10.88
CA LEU A 231 -3.19 14.08 11.80
C LEU A 231 -3.53 15.46 12.39
N ARG A 232 -2.51 16.25 12.77
CA ARG A 232 -2.70 17.64 13.23
C ARG A 232 -3.36 18.52 12.15
N ARG A 233 -2.97 18.37 10.88
CA ARG A 233 -3.59 19.10 9.77
C ARG A 233 -5.04 18.71 9.55
N ILE A 234 -5.35 17.41 9.61
CA ILE A 234 -6.73 16.91 9.52
C ILE A 234 -7.58 17.48 10.66
N MET A 235 -7.06 17.49 11.90
CA MET A 235 -7.76 18.11 13.02
C MET A 235 -8.03 19.60 12.82
N GLY A 236 -7.08 20.34 12.22
CA GLY A 236 -7.30 21.75 11.86
C GLY A 236 -8.46 21.92 10.90
N MET A 237 -8.51 21.13 9.82
CA MET A 237 -9.58 21.17 8.82
C MET A 237 -10.96 20.84 9.40
N ILE A 238 -11.05 19.91 10.36
CA ILE A 238 -12.31 19.57 11.04
C ILE A 238 -12.81 20.73 11.92
N ARG A 239 -11.90 21.56 12.46
CA ARG A 239 -12.24 22.66 13.38
C ARG A 239 -12.59 23.97 12.67
N GLU A 240 -12.20 24.14 11.41
CA GLU A 240 -12.42 25.36 10.60
C GLU A 240 -13.77 25.36 9.84
N GLU A 241 -14.51 24.25 9.82
CA GLU A 241 -15.90 24.13 9.30
C GLU A 241 -16.99 24.19 10.39
#